data_AF-A0A7L5A4L0-F1
#
_entry.id   AF-A0A7L5A4L0-F1
#
_cell.length_a   1.000
_cell.length_b   1.000
_cell.length_c   1.000
_cell.angle_alpha   90.00
_cell.angle_beta   90.00
_cell.angle_gamma   90.00
#
_symmetry.space_group_name_H-M   'P 1'
#
loop_
_entity.id
_entity.type
_entity.pdbx_description
1 polymer ?
#
loop_
_entity_poly.entity_id
_entity_poly.type
_entity_poly.pdbx_seq_one_letter_code
_entity_poly.pdbx_strand_id
1 'polypeptide(L)'
;MTGAAGVRAAEALLRGTGGRKVLVRMPAPAIAGDDGEQLGLEAPQFQDFELEPVVFRKSSAALLDTEMLVSAKAVKRVVGSLGYDSAKTLFREALGIVVGDDLFEVEWVRSSEVFGVTYLYQLGLRGDLSLLT
;
A
#
# COMPACT_ATOMS: atom_id res chain seq x y z
N MET A 1 -11.86 23.51 5.52
CA MET A 1 -10.46 23.60 6.00
C MET A 1 -10.06 22.50 6.99
N THR A 2 -10.97 21.63 7.44
CA THR A 2 -10.73 20.78 8.62
C THR A 2 -10.12 19.41 8.28
N GLY A 3 -10.44 18.80 7.13
CA GLY A 3 -9.87 17.50 6.72
C GLY A 3 -8.39 17.52 6.36
N ALA A 4 -7.90 18.60 5.75
CA ALA A 4 -6.48 18.75 5.38
C ALA A 4 -5.54 18.84 6.59
N ALA A 5 -6.03 19.34 7.72
CA ALA A 5 -5.27 19.31 8.97
C ALA A 5 -5.09 17.86 9.47
N GLY A 6 -6.13 17.02 9.36
CA GLY A 6 -6.06 15.60 9.69
C GLY A 6 -5.03 14.82 8.86
N VAL A 7 -4.99 15.05 7.55
CA VAL A 7 -3.99 14.43 6.66
C VAL A 7 -2.57 14.78 7.08
N ARG A 8 -2.31 16.07 7.38
CA ARG A 8 -0.99 16.54 7.82
C ARG A 8 -0.62 16.00 9.20
N ALA A 9 -1.56 15.97 10.14
CA ALA A 9 -1.33 15.44 11.47
C ALA A 9 -0.97 13.95 11.41
N ALA A 10 -1.71 13.16 10.63
CA ALA A 10 -1.41 11.74 10.46
C ALA A 10 -0.07 11.49 9.78
N GLU A 11 0.27 12.26 8.74
CA GLU A 11 1.58 12.17 8.09
C GLU A 11 2.72 12.52 9.07
N ALA A 12 2.57 13.56 9.88
CA ALA A 12 3.55 13.95 10.88
C ALA A 12 3.71 12.91 11.99
N LEU A 13 2.60 12.33 12.48
CA LEU A 13 2.61 11.28 13.50
C LEU A 13 3.33 10.03 12.99
N LEU A 14 2.98 9.55 11.78
CA LEU A 14 3.64 8.38 11.20
C LEU A 14 5.15 8.60 11.05
N ARG A 15 5.59 9.79 10.61
CA ARG A 15 7.03 10.12 10.55
C ARG A 15 7.66 10.16 11.93
N GLY A 16 7.00 10.80 12.90
CA GLY A 16 7.49 10.95 14.27
C GLY A 16 7.62 9.63 15.03
N THR A 17 6.81 8.62 14.71
CA THR A 17 6.86 7.30 15.33
C THR A 17 7.80 6.31 14.63
N GLY A 18 8.70 6.78 13.76
CA GLY A 18 9.62 5.91 13.03
C GLY A 18 9.10 5.43 11.66
N GLY A 19 8.30 6.25 10.99
CA GLY A 19 7.75 5.94 9.67
C GLY A 19 8.85 5.60 8.67
N ARG A 20 8.72 4.45 8.02
CA ARG A 20 9.65 3.92 7.03
C ARG A 20 9.03 3.90 5.64
N LYS A 21 9.87 3.60 4.67
CA LYS A 21 9.50 3.37 3.27
C LYS A 21 9.25 1.88 3.04
N VAL A 22 8.23 1.59 2.24
CA VAL A 22 7.90 0.26 1.72
C VAL A 22 7.55 0.40 0.24
N LEU A 23 7.45 -0.71 -0.48
CA LEU A 23 7.02 -0.70 -1.87
C LEU A 23 5.64 -1.36 -2.00
N VAL A 24 4.78 -0.82 -2.85
CA VAL A 24 3.60 -1.57 -3.35
C VAL A 24 3.97 -2.14 -4.70
N ARG A 25 3.87 -3.47 -4.82
CA ARG A 25 4.18 -4.19 -6.05
C ARG A 25 2.91 -4.32 -6.88
N MET A 26 2.96 -3.80 -8.10
CA MET A 26 1.86 -3.82 -9.05
C MET A 26 2.26 -4.68 -10.26
N PRO A 27 1.31 -5.35 -10.93
CA PRO A 27 1.57 -5.92 -12.24
C PRO A 27 1.98 -4.78 -13.20
N ALA A 28 2.95 -5.07 -14.07
CA ALA A 28 3.28 -4.17 -15.17
C ALA A 28 2.15 -4.17 -16.20
N PRO A 29 1.91 -3.04 -16.89
CA PRO A 29 0.95 -3.02 -17.97
C PRO A 29 1.43 -3.92 -19.11
N ALA A 30 0.50 -4.70 -19.67
CA ALA A 30 0.80 -5.56 -20.82
C ALA A 30 1.27 -4.74 -22.01
N ILE A 31 2.23 -5.27 -22.76
CA ILE A 31 2.76 -4.65 -23.96
C ILE A 31 1.80 -4.94 -25.12
N ALA A 32 1.23 -3.89 -25.69
CA ALA A 32 0.30 -4.04 -26.82
C ALA A 32 1.01 -4.68 -28.02
N GLY A 33 0.48 -5.81 -28.49
CA GLY A 33 1.03 -6.56 -29.62
C GLY A 33 2.01 -7.68 -29.23
N ASP A 34 2.18 -7.94 -27.94
CA ASP A 34 2.92 -9.12 -27.47
C ASP A 34 1.99 -10.34 -27.32
N ASP A 35 1.92 -11.14 -28.39
CA ASP A 35 1.13 -12.37 -28.40
C ASP A 35 1.67 -13.40 -27.38
N GLY A 36 2.96 -13.33 -27.01
CA GLY A 36 3.59 -14.22 -26.03
C GLY A 36 3.10 -13.94 -24.62
N GLU A 37 3.00 -12.66 -24.24
CA GLU A 37 2.44 -12.24 -22.95
C GLU A 37 0.95 -12.62 -22.82
N GLN A 38 0.17 -12.44 -23.89
CA GLN A 38 -1.26 -12.78 -23.91
C GLN A 38 -1.55 -14.28 -23.81
N LEU A 39 -0.65 -15.10 -24.35
CA LEU A 39 -0.72 -16.56 -24.28
C LEU A 39 -0.10 -17.11 -22.98
N GLY A 40 0.41 -16.25 -22.09
CA GLY A 40 1.05 -16.64 -20.84
C GLY A 40 2.38 -17.38 -21.05
N LEU A 41 3.02 -17.17 -22.20
CA LEU A 41 4.31 -17.76 -22.56
C LEU A 41 5.48 -16.96 -21.98
N GLU A 42 5.24 -15.69 -21.63
CA GLU A 42 6.20 -14.82 -20.96
C GLU A 42 5.90 -14.65 -19.47
N ALA A 43 6.95 -14.43 -18.68
CA ALA A 43 6.82 -14.23 -17.24
C ALA A 43 6.18 -12.86 -16.94
N PRO A 44 5.15 -12.78 -16.08
CA PRO A 44 4.54 -11.53 -15.68
C PRO A 44 5.58 -10.56 -15.11
N GLN A 45 5.59 -9.34 -15.62
CA GLN A 45 6.44 -8.28 -15.11
C GLN A 45 5.75 -7.53 -13.97
N PHE A 46 6.56 -6.97 -13.08
CA PHE A 46 6.07 -6.21 -11.93
C PHE A 46 6.80 -4.88 -11.82
N GLN A 47 6.12 -3.91 -11.22
CA GLN A 47 6.60 -2.55 -10.99
C GLN A 47 6.31 -2.16 -9.55
N ASP A 48 7.31 -1.55 -8.92
CA ASP A 48 7.28 -1.20 -7.50
C ASP A 48 7.12 0.30 -7.31
N PHE A 49 6.17 0.69 -6.47
CA PHE A 49 5.89 2.10 -6.16
C PHE A 49 6.12 2.38 -4.68
N GLU A 50 6.75 3.51 -4.39
CA GLU A 50 7.14 3.85 -3.03
C GLU A 50 5.95 4.36 -2.20
N LEU A 51 5.75 3.76 -1.03
CA LEU A 51 4.83 4.23 -0.01
C LEU A 51 5.62 4.69 1.22
N GLU A 52 5.49 5.98 1.53
CA GLU A 52 6.11 6.60 2.70
C GLU A 52 5.30 7.84 3.13
N PRO A 53 5.03 8.05 4.43
CA PRO A 53 5.48 7.25 5.58
C PRO A 53 4.56 6.06 5.91
N VAL A 54 5.17 4.97 6.38
CA VAL A 54 4.48 3.75 6.81
C VAL A 54 4.96 3.29 8.19
N VAL A 55 4.04 2.84 9.04
CA VAL A 55 4.33 2.26 10.35
C VAL A 55 3.67 0.90 10.46
N PHE A 56 4.37 -0.08 11.03
CA PHE A 56 3.83 -1.39 11.33
C PHE A 56 3.45 -1.49 12.81
N ARG A 57 2.39 -2.24 13.09
CA ARG A 57 2.00 -2.61 14.45
C ARG A 57 1.48 -4.03 14.45
N LYS A 58 1.51 -4.66 15.62
CA LYS A 58 0.89 -5.97 15.81
C LYS A 58 -0.58 -5.94 15.39
N SER A 59 -0.98 -6.93 14.60
CA SER A 59 -2.37 -7.04 14.17
C SER A 59 -3.30 -7.26 15.36
N SER A 60 -4.47 -6.64 15.31
CA SER A 60 -5.56 -6.90 16.25
C SER A 60 -6.36 -8.16 15.88
N ALA A 61 -6.23 -8.64 14.64
CA ALA A 61 -6.90 -9.82 14.14
C ALA A 61 -6.06 -11.09 14.33
N ALA A 62 -6.67 -12.15 14.83
CA ALA A 62 -5.98 -13.39 15.22
C ALA A 62 -5.31 -14.15 14.05
N LEU A 63 -5.76 -13.92 12.82
CA LEU A 63 -5.27 -14.60 11.60
C LEU A 63 -4.25 -13.76 10.81
N LEU A 64 -3.95 -12.56 11.29
CA LEU A 64 -3.07 -11.64 10.60
C LEU A 64 -1.79 -11.45 11.37
N ASP A 65 -0.72 -11.42 10.59
CA ASP A 65 0.62 -11.31 11.11
C ASP A 65 0.90 -9.87 11.55
N THR A 66 0.54 -8.89 10.73
CA THR A 66 0.82 -7.48 11.02
C THR A 66 -0.24 -6.53 10.43
N GLU A 67 -0.36 -5.36 11.04
CA GLU A 67 -1.10 -4.23 10.49
C GLU A 67 -0.13 -3.14 10.04
N MET A 68 -0.37 -2.60 8.85
CA MET A 68 0.39 -1.50 8.27
C MET A 68 -0.47 -0.23 8.22
N LEU A 69 0.06 0.86 8.77
CA LEU A 69 -0.54 2.18 8.73
C LEU A 69 0.19 3.06 7.71
N VAL A 70 -0.53 3.66 6.79
CA VAL A 70 0.05 4.52 5.75
C VAL A 70 -0.73 5.83 5.60
N SER A 71 0.00 6.93 5.43
CA SER A 71 -0.61 8.24 5.22
C SER A 71 -1.47 8.25 3.95
N ALA A 72 -2.67 8.81 4.02
CA ALA A 72 -3.52 8.96 2.84
C ALA A 72 -2.87 9.80 1.74
N LYS A 73 -1.95 10.71 2.09
CA LYS A 73 -1.18 11.49 1.11
C LYS A 73 -0.21 10.61 0.32
N ALA A 74 0.42 9.63 0.96
CA ALA A 74 1.32 8.69 0.30
C ALA A 74 0.55 7.85 -0.72
N VAL A 75 -0.58 7.29 -0.29
CA VAL A 75 -1.48 6.50 -1.16
C VAL A 75 -2.00 7.35 -2.32
N LYS A 76 -2.43 8.59 -2.05
CA LYS A 76 -2.93 9.50 -3.10
C LYS A 76 -1.88 9.81 -4.17
N ARG A 77 -0.59 9.89 -3.81
CA ARG A 77 0.49 10.06 -4.81
C ARG A 77 0.56 8.88 -5.76
N VAL A 78 0.56 7.66 -5.22
CA VAL A 78 0.66 6.42 -6.02
C VAL A 78 -0.60 6.20 -6.86
N VAL A 79 -1.79 6.40 -6.28
CA VAL A 79 -3.06 6.38 -7.02
C VAL A 79 -3.02 7.35 -8.20
N GLY A 80 -2.56 8.59 -7.96
CA GLY A 80 -2.45 9.61 -9.00
C GLY A 80 -1.41 9.29 -10.07
N SER A 81 -0.27 8.69 -9.71
CA SER A 81 0.77 8.33 -10.69
C SER A 81 0.35 7.17 -11.59
N LEU A 82 -0.46 6.24 -11.07
CA LEU A 82 -0.96 5.08 -11.79
C LEU A 82 -2.28 5.34 -12.52
N GLY A 83 -2.87 6.54 -12.38
CA GLY A 83 -4.14 6.89 -13.00
C GLY A 83 -5.34 6.11 -12.43
N TYR A 84 -5.24 5.58 -11.21
CA TYR A 84 -6.35 4.90 -10.56
C TYR A 84 -7.37 5.90 -10.00
N ASP A 85 -8.65 5.53 -10.02
CA ASP A 85 -9.72 6.36 -9.46
C ASP A 85 -9.79 6.30 -7.93
N SER A 86 -9.24 5.25 -7.31
CA SER A 86 -9.33 5.05 -5.86
C SER A 86 -8.19 4.23 -5.28
N ALA A 87 -7.92 4.46 -3.98
CA ALA A 87 -7.02 3.62 -3.20
C ALA A 87 -7.51 2.16 -3.09
N LYS A 88 -8.83 1.93 -3.12
CA LYS A 88 -9.41 0.58 -3.10
C LYS A 88 -9.01 -0.18 -4.38
N THR A 89 -9.04 0.48 -5.52
CA THR A 89 -8.57 -0.10 -6.80
C THR A 89 -7.09 -0.41 -6.70
N LEU A 90 -6.26 0.55 -6.28
CA LEU A 90 -4.81 0.36 -6.13
C LEU A 90 -4.49 -0.92 -5.33
N PHE A 91 -5.03 -1.07 -4.12
CA PHE A 91 -4.69 -2.21 -3.26
C PHE A 91 -5.35 -3.52 -3.67
N ARG A 92 -6.40 -3.49 -4.50
CA ARG A 92 -7.01 -4.69 -5.06
C ARG A 92 -6.19 -5.24 -6.24
N GLU A 93 -5.64 -4.35 -7.07
CA GLU A 93 -4.81 -4.74 -8.21
C GLU A 93 -3.34 -4.98 -7.81
N ALA A 94 -2.93 -4.54 -6.61
CA ALA A 94 -1.60 -4.79 -6.08
C ALA A 94 -1.37 -6.28 -5.86
N LEU A 95 -0.19 -6.77 -6.25
CA LEU A 95 0.27 -8.10 -5.86
C LEU A 95 0.50 -8.16 -4.33
N GLY A 96 1.02 -7.08 -3.75
CA GLY A 96 1.25 -6.99 -2.32
C GLY A 96 2.13 -5.81 -1.90
N ILE A 97 2.54 -5.82 -0.64
CA ILE A 97 3.46 -4.84 -0.06
C ILE A 97 4.82 -5.51 0.11
N VAL A 98 5.86 -4.92 -0.47
CA VAL A 98 7.24 -5.38 -0.31
C VAL A 98 7.91 -4.62 0.82
N VAL A 99 8.45 -5.37 1.76
CA VAL A 99 9.14 -4.85 2.95
C VAL A 99 10.53 -5.48 3.01
N GLY A 100 11.56 -4.74 2.61
CA GLY A 100 12.86 -5.34 2.35
C GLY A 100 12.80 -6.19 1.08
N ASP A 101 13.08 -7.49 1.19
CA ASP A 101 13.01 -8.44 0.08
C ASP A 101 11.72 -9.30 0.10
N ASP A 102 10.92 -9.20 1.16
CA ASP A 102 9.73 -10.03 1.35
C ASP A 102 8.45 -9.36 0.88
N LEU A 103 7.58 -10.18 0.28
CA LEU A 103 6.27 -9.78 -0.22
C LEU A 103 5.17 -10.21 0.74
N PHE A 104 4.39 -9.24 1.20
CA PHE A 104 3.22 -9.44 2.05
C PHE A 104 1.94 -9.29 1.24
N GLU A 105 1.03 -10.26 1.41
CA GLU A 105 -0.31 -10.22 0.82
C GLU A 105 -1.18 -9.23 1.58
N VAL A 106 -1.95 -8.40 0.85
CA VAL A 106 -2.93 -7.49 1.44
C VAL A 106 -4.26 -8.23 1.63
N GLU A 107 -4.62 -8.56 2.87
CA GLU A 107 -5.89 -9.23 3.15
C GLU A 107 -7.08 -8.27 3.19
N TRP A 108 -6.88 -7.10 3.81
CA TRP A 108 -7.93 -6.09 3.92
C TRP A 108 -7.34 -4.70 3.97
N VAL A 109 -8.18 -3.74 3.61
CA VAL A 109 -7.87 -2.31 3.65
C VAL A 109 -9.01 -1.57 4.34
N ARG A 110 -8.66 -0.71 5.29
CA ARG A 110 -9.59 0.22 5.96
C ARG A 110 -9.10 1.65 5.78
N SER A 111 -10.02 2.59 5.66
CA SER A 111 -9.76 4.03 5.69
C SER A 111 -10.23 4.61 7.02
N SER A 112 -9.49 5.60 7.51
CA SER A 112 -9.96 6.48 8.58
C SER A 112 -10.17 7.88 8.02
N GLU A 113 -11.33 8.45 8.33
CA GLU A 113 -11.78 9.73 7.79
C GLU A 113 -12.01 10.75 8.90
N VAL A 114 -11.78 12.01 8.55
CA VAL A 114 -12.13 13.14 9.39
C VAL A 114 -12.74 14.23 8.51
N PHE A 115 -13.96 14.65 8.85
CA PHE A 115 -14.75 15.56 8.02
C PHE A 115 -14.89 15.09 6.55
N GLY A 116 -15.09 13.79 6.33
CA GLY A 116 -15.22 13.18 4.99
C GLY A 116 -13.93 13.14 4.17
N VAL A 117 -12.78 13.40 4.78
CA VAL A 117 -11.47 13.30 4.13
C VAL A 117 -10.69 12.15 4.75
N THR A 118 -10.32 11.17 3.93
CA THR A 118 -9.43 10.08 4.33
C THR A 118 -8.05 10.64 4.68
N TYR A 119 -7.59 10.36 5.90
CA TYR A 119 -6.29 10.83 6.38
C TYR A 119 -5.29 9.69 6.60
N LEU A 120 -5.78 8.46 6.78
CA LEU A 120 -4.97 7.27 7.04
C LEU A 120 -5.60 6.05 6.38
N TYR A 121 -4.76 5.16 5.85
CA TYR A 121 -5.16 3.80 5.50
C TYR A 121 -4.50 2.80 6.44
N GLN A 122 -5.23 1.73 6.73
CA GLN A 122 -4.80 0.61 7.54
C GLN A 122 -4.93 -0.64 6.67
N LEU A 123 -3.87 -1.45 6.62
CA LEU A 123 -3.83 -2.68 5.84
C LEU A 123 -3.53 -3.85 6.77
N GLY A 124 -4.31 -4.92 6.65
CA GLY A 124 -3.96 -6.21 7.23
C GLY A 124 -3.06 -6.96 6.27
N LEU A 125 -1.88 -7.34 6.73
CA LEU A 125 -0.88 -8.03 5.91
C LEU A 125 -0.60 -9.44 6.44
N ARG A 126 -0.49 -10.40 5.51
CA ARG A 126 -0.09 -11.78 5.76
C ARG A 126 1.28 -12.05 5.15
N GLY A 127 2.18 -12.68 5.91
CA GLY A 127 3.55 -12.99 5.47
C GLY A 127 4.50 -13.28 6.62
N ASP A 128 5.76 -13.60 6.29
CA ASP A 128 6.78 -13.91 7.29
C ASP A 128 7.15 -12.67 8.13
N LEU A 129 6.96 -12.76 9.44
CA LEU A 129 7.15 -11.66 10.40
C LEU A 129 8.60 -11.37 10.77
N SER A 130 9.55 -12.23 10.39
CA SER A 130 10.93 -12.16 10.86
C SER A 130 11.64 -10.83 10.53
N LEU A 131 11.14 -10.06 9.56
CA LEU A 131 11.72 -8.77 9.12
C LEU A 131 11.14 -7.50 9.79
N LEU A 132 10.16 -7.62 10.68
CA LEU A 132 9.56 -6.46 11.38
C LEU A 132 10.12 -6.21 12.78
N THR A 133 11.03 -7.08 13.25
CA THR A 133 11.82 -6.94 14.48
C THR A 133 13.14 -6.22 14.24
#